data_AF-A0A2G5U4W8-F1
#
_entry.id   AF-A0A2G5U4W8-F1
#
_cell.length_a   1.000
_cell.length_b   1.000
_cell.length_c   1.000
_cell.angle_alpha   90.00
_cell.angle_beta   90.00
_cell.angle_gamma   90.00
#
_symmetry.space_group_name_H-M   'P 1'
#
loop_
_entity.id
_entity.type
_entity.pdbx_description
1 polymer ?
#
loop_
_entity_poly.entity_id
_entity_poly.type
_entity_poly.pdbx_seq_one_letter_code
_entity_poly.pdbx_strand_id
1 'polypeptide(L)'
;MKRISDCNEVSTPGKQYILTSNMSNRESLDESLIMDYDQVSENYNFVTKALSRLKRSSKNENMKTSYVITSTMNAEKSLTGIFEEYGNFPLPDWMTAAIIRDVSNALIQLHSNQIVHGAVTIDKVFKMKDDFSFCILTSRSHARKMNAHKLMESRAEDISQLGNVLFRCLTGYEFGSGNPAGSPFTISSDGIILAEKMMARKFSEPVQFIVNHPFIADNTKTSTARFLNLNSH
;
A
#
# COMPACT_ATOMS: atom_id res chain seq x y z
N MET A 1 -22.00 -78.83 6.26
CA MET A 1 -23.42 -78.49 6.50
C MET A 1 -23.61 -77.04 6.06
N LYS A 2 -24.21 -76.72 4.89
CA LYS A 2 -25.64 -76.42 4.65
C LYS A 2 -26.28 -75.58 5.78
N ARG A 3 -27.06 -74.52 5.56
CA ARG A 3 -27.31 -73.52 4.49
C ARG A 3 -28.49 -72.67 5.02
N ILE A 4 -28.46 -71.36 4.76
CA ILE A 4 -29.59 -70.47 4.40
C ILE A 4 -30.68 -70.18 5.45
N SER A 5 -30.87 -68.88 5.71
CA SER A 5 -32.19 -68.25 5.64
C SER A 5 -32.04 -66.79 5.18
N ASP A 6 -32.21 -66.57 3.87
CA ASP A 6 -32.61 -65.30 3.28
C ASP A 6 -34.12 -65.13 3.44
N CYS A 7 -34.57 -63.90 3.68
CA CYS A 7 -35.81 -63.32 3.14
C CYS A 7 -35.65 -61.79 3.14
N ASN A 8 -35.44 -61.20 1.96
CA ASN A 8 -35.71 -59.79 1.66
C ASN A 8 -37.23 -59.58 1.54
N GLU A 9 -37.77 -58.40 1.87
CA GLU A 9 -38.39 -57.38 0.97
C GLU A 9 -39.50 -56.69 1.82
N VAL A 10 -39.94 -55.43 1.73
CA VAL A 10 -39.89 -54.34 0.73
C VAL A 10 -40.36 -53.03 1.40
N SER A 11 -39.75 -51.90 1.02
CA SER A 11 -40.31 -50.54 0.74
C SER A 11 -41.54 -50.05 1.53
N THR A 12 -41.56 -48.90 2.22
CA THR A 12 -41.42 -47.52 1.71
C THR A 12 -41.42 -46.52 2.88
N PRO A 13 -40.95 -45.28 2.69
CA PRO A 13 -40.70 -44.30 3.75
C PRO A 13 -41.88 -43.36 4.02
N GLY A 14 -42.05 -42.94 5.28
CA GLY A 14 -42.80 -41.72 5.62
C GLY A 14 -43.88 -41.88 6.68
N LYS A 15 -43.52 -41.52 7.92
CA LYS A 15 -44.37 -41.04 9.05
C LYS A 15 -43.53 -41.19 10.32
N GLN A 16 -43.23 -40.12 11.06
CA GLN A 16 -44.00 -39.62 12.22
C GLN A 16 -43.03 -38.75 13.08
N TYR A 17 -43.37 -37.79 13.94
CA TYR A 17 -44.60 -37.29 14.55
C TYR A 17 -44.32 -35.81 14.97
N ILE A 18 -45.37 -34.98 15.04
CA ILE A 18 -45.32 -33.56 15.46
C ILE A 18 -45.49 -33.44 17.00
N LEU A 19 -45.01 -32.31 17.54
CA LEU A 19 -45.39 -31.56 18.77
C LEU A 19 -44.25 -31.55 19.82
N THR A 20 -43.75 -30.44 20.40
CA THR A 20 -44.30 -29.08 20.63
C THR A 20 -43.19 -28.11 21.07
N SER A 21 -43.33 -26.84 20.65
CA SER A 21 -42.88 -25.55 21.22
C SER A 21 -41.70 -25.45 22.20
N ASN A 22 -40.75 -24.57 21.88
CA ASN A 22 -40.53 -23.36 22.69
C ASN A 22 -39.88 -22.23 21.87
N MET A 23 -40.49 -21.05 21.95
CA MET A 23 -39.97 -19.84 21.32
C MET A 23 -38.72 -19.34 22.03
N SER A 24 -37.70 -18.93 21.29
CA SER A 24 -37.06 -17.64 21.50
C SER A 24 -36.19 -17.25 20.30
N ASN A 25 -36.42 -16.01 19.86
CA ASN A 25 -35.62 -15.18 18.94
C ASN A 25 -35.74 -15.44 17.43
N ARG A 26 -36.53 -14.55 16.81
CA ARG A 26 -36.35 -13.94 15.48
C ARG A 26 -34.85 -13.83 15.14
N GLU A 27 -34.39 -14.09 13.93
CA GLU A 27 -34.66 -13.25 12.75
C GLU A 27 -34.51 -14.05 11.44
N SER A 28 -35.24 -13.56 10.44
CA SER A 28 -35.39 -14.05 9.08
C SER A 28 -34.07 -14.17 8.31
N LEU A 29 -33.85 -15.34 7.71
CA LEU A 29 -32.93 -15.53 6.59
C LEU A 29 -33.47 -14.77 5.37
N ASP A 30 -32.84 -13.66 5.03
CA ASP A 30 -32.96 -13.04 3.71
C ASP A 30 -31.81 -13.56 2.84
N GLU A 31 -32.15 -14.45 1.92
CA GLU A 31 -31.28 -14.93 0.85
C GLU A 31 -31.10 -13.83 -0.20
N SER A 32 -30.07 -13.00 -0.05
CA SER A 32 -29.48 -12.26 -1.18
C SER A 32 -28.03 -11.85 -0.94
N LEU A 33 -27.17 -12.83 -0.63
CA LEU A 33 -25.72 -12.70 -0.76
C LEU A 33 -25.21 -13.76 -1.72
N ILE A 34 -25.46 -13.53 -3.01
CA ILE A 34 -24.64 -14.11 -4.08
C ILE A 34 -23.29 -13.40 -3.99
N MET A 35 -22.45 -13.90 -3.07
CA MET A 35 -21.02 -13.64 -3.09
C MET A 35 -20.41 -14.68 -4.01
N ASP A 36 -19.91 -14.24 -5.16
CA ASP A 36 -19.06 -15.04 -6.03
C ASP A 36 -17.84 -15.51 -5.23
N TYR A 37 -17.94 -16.75 -4.77
CA TYR A 37 -16.95 -17.46 -3.96
C TYR A 37 -15.86 -18.03 -4.88
N ASP A 38 -15.20 -17.17 -5.65
CA ASP A 38 -14.05 -17.58 -6.44
C ASP A 38 -12.76 -17.49 -5.63
N GLN A 39 -12.40 -18.64 -5.03
CA GLN A 39 -11.03 -19.09 -4.74
C GLN A 39 -10.07 -18.12 -4.03
N VAL A 40 -10.49 -17.43 -2.97
CA VAL A 40 -9.52 -16.82 -2.02
C VAL A 40 -9.00 -17.89 -1.06
N SER A 41 -8.24 -18.82 -1.62
CA SER A 41 -7.46 -19.88 -0.98
C SER A 41 -6.60 -19.31 0.17
N GLU A 42 -6.42 -20.14 1.21
CA GLU A 42 -5.71 -19.99 2.49
C GLU A 42 -4.36 -19.23 2.49
N ASN A 43 -3.85 -18.91 1.31
CA ASN A 43 -2.68 -18.10 1.06
C ASN A 43 -2.86 -16.62 1.41
N TYR A 44 -4.06 -16.13 1.75
CA TYR A 44 -4.34 -14.72 2.12
C TYR A 44 -3.67 -14.21 3.41
N ASN A 45 -2.85 -15.03 4.06
CA ASN A 45 -2.61 -14.95 5.48
C ASN A 45 -1.43 -14.05 5.88
N PHE A 46 -0.23 -14.14 5.28
CA PHE A 46 0.97 -13.53 5.93
C PHE A 46 1.05 -11.99 5.92
N VAL A 47 0.80 -11.31 4.79
CA VAL A 47 0.80 -9.84 4.70
C VAL A 47 -0.31 -9.27 5.58
N THR A 48 -1.54 -9.80 5.42
CA THR A 48 -2.71 -9.44 6.23
C THR A 48 -2.48 -9.73 7.72
N LYS A 49 -1.78 -10.81 8.07
CA LYS A 49 -1.41 -11.18 9.45
C LYS A 49 -0.33 -10.26 10.01
N ALA A 50 0.65 -9.84 9.21
CA ALA A 50 1.64 -8.85 9.62
C ALA A 50 0.99 -7.46 9.83
N LEU A 51 0.14 -7.03 8.90
CA LEU A 51 -0.60 -5.77 9.00
C LEU A 51 -1.68 -5.79 10.11
N SER A 52 -2.27 -6.94 10.42
CA SER A 52 -3.20 -7.07 11.56
C SER A 52 -2.49 -7.17 12.91
N ARG A 53 -1.27 -7.73 12.97
CA ARG A 53 -0.39 -7.63 14.15
C ARG A 53 -0.06 -6.17 14.46
N LEU A 54 0.14 -5.34 13.43
CA LEU A 54 0.33 -3.90 13.58
C LEU A 54 -0.88 -3.23 14.24
N LYS A 55 -2.10 -3.49 13.75
CA LYS A 55 -3.35 -2.97 14.36
C LYS A 55 -3.51 -3.39 15.83
N ARG A 56 -3.09 -4.61 16.20
CA ARG A 56 -3.21 -5.12 17.59
C ARG A 56 -2.11 -4.61 18.53
N SER A 57 -0.92 -4.32 18.02
CA SER A 57 0.18 -3.73 18.80
C SER A 57 -0.04 -2.24 19.09
N SER A 58 -0.84 -1.56 18.26
CA SER A 58 -1.22 -0.15 18.38
C SER A 58 -2.35 0.06 19.41
N LYS A 59 -2.10 -0.23 20.70
CA LYS A 59 -2.96 0.26 21.80
C LYS A 59 -2.74 1.74 22.15
N ASN A 60 -1.87 2.44 21.41
CA ASN A 60 -1.74 3.88 21.46
C ASN A 60 -2.66 4.50 20.41
N GLU A 61 -3.59 5.35 20.84
CA GLU A 61 -4.60 6.02 19.99
C GLU A 61 -4.01 6.96 18.91
N ASN A 62 -2.69 7.12 18.84
CA ASN A 62 -1.99 8.02 17.93
C ASN A 62 -1.57 7.43 16.55
N MET A 63 -1.79 6.14 16.26
CA MET A 63 -1.61 5.58 14.90
C MET A 63 -2.96 5.31 14.23
N LYS A 64 -3.76 6.36 13.99
CA LYS A 64 -5.07 6.22 13.33
C LYS A 64 -4.98 5.94 11.82
N THR A 65 -3.83 6.18 11.18
CA THR A 65 -3.64 6.02 9.73
C THR A 65 -2.60 4.94 9.43
N SER A 66 -3.05 3.83 8.85
CA SER A 66 -2.14 2.88 8.20
C SER A 66 -1.86 3.39 6.79
N TYR A 67 -0.61 3.76 6.53
CA TYR A 67 -0.15 4.21 5.21
C TYR A 67 0.03 3.03 4.21
N VAL A 68 -0.32 1.82 4.63
CA VAL A 68 -0.27 0.59 3.82
C VAL A 68 -1.70 0.13 3.57
N ILE A 69 -2.08 0.03 2.30
CA ILE A 69 -3.37 -0.51 1.88
C ILE A 69 -3.18 -1.80 1.08
N THR A 70 -4.21 -2.66 1.08
CA THR A 70 -4.24 -3.90 0.28
C THR A 70 -5.39 -3.91 -0.73
N SER A 71 -6.17 -2.83 -0.76
CA SER A 71 -7.31 -2.61 -1.65
C SER A 71 -7.45 -1.10 -1.90
N THR A 72 -7.93 -0.73 -3.08
CA THR A 72 -8.12 0.66 -3.52
C THR A 72 -9.53 1.21 -3.23
N MET A 73 -10.39 0.47 -2.53
CA MET A 73 -11.78 0.90 -2.26
C MET A 73 -11.91 2.30 -1.65
N ASN A 74 -10.97 2.66 -0.76
CA ASN A 74 -10.93 3.97 -0.07
C ASN A 74 -9.93 4.94 -0.70
N ALA A 75 -9.29 4.56 -1.81
CA ALA A 75 -8.42 5.44 -2.57
C ALA A 75 -9.24 6.26 -3.57
N GLU A 76 -8.88 7.53 -3.73
CA GLU A 76 -9.45 8.42 -4.73
C GLU A 76 -8.74 8.21 -6.06
N LYS A 77 -7.40 8.29 -6.07
CA LYS A 77 -6.62 8.25 -7.30
C LYS A 77 -5.21 7.71 -7.08
N SER A 78 -4.64 7.05 -8.08
CA SER A 78 -3.21 6.72 -8.11
C SER A 78 -2.36 7.97 -8.38
N LEU A 79 -1.10 7.95 -7.96
CA LEU A 79 -0.15 9.01 -8.26
C LEU A 79 0.09 9.14 -9.78
N THR A 80 0.05 8.03 -10.52
CA THR A 80 0.03 8.04 -12.00
C THR A 80 -1.11 8.88 -12.53
N GLY A 81 -2.34 8.66 -12.04
CA GLY A 81 -3.49 9.45 -12.45
C GLY A 81 -3.39 10.93 -12.06
N ILE A 82 -2.71 11.25 -10.95
CA ILE A 82 -2.41 12.64 -10.58
C ILE A 82 -1.45 13.28 -11.59
N PHE A 83 -0.38 12.57 -11.99
CA PHE A 83 0.55 13.08 -12.99
C PHE A 83 -0.12 13.30 -14.35
N GLU A 84 -0.99 12.40 -14.78
CA GLU A 84 -1.74 12.56 -16.03
C GLU A 84 -2.59 13.83 -16.04
N GLU A 85 -3.28 14.14 -14.93
CA GLU A 85 -4.02 15.40 -14.76
C GLU A 85 -3.10 16.62 -14.72
N TYR A 86 -1.94 16.49 -14.08
CA TYR A 86 -0.92 17.53 -14.01
C TYR A 86 -0.13 17.69 -15.31
N GLY A 87 -0.39 16.89 -16.36
CA GLY A 87 0.35 16.96 -17.62
C GLY A 87 1.79 16.46 -17.55
N ASN A 88 2.10 15.56 -16.61
CA ASN A 88 3.45 15.05 -16.31
C ASN A 88 4.45 16.16 -15.92
N PHE A 89 3.97 17.25 -15.33
CA PHE A 89 4.84 18.30 -14.81
C PHE A 89 5.31 18.01 -13.37
N PRO A 90 6.39 18.67 -12.93
CA PRO A 90 6.82 18.70 -11.53
C PRO A 90 5.66 19.01 -10.55
N LEU A 91 5.44 18.15 -9.56
CA LEU A 91 4.45 18.37 -8.49
C LEU A 91 5.00 19.33 -7.44
N PRO A 92 4.23 20.24 -6.83
CA PRO A 92 4.73 21.17 -5.82
C PRO A 92 5.56 20.52 -4.68
N ASP A 93 6.53 21.24 -4.11
CA ASP A 93 7.45 20.73 -3.07
C ASP A 93 6.69 20.17 -1.86
N TRP A 94 5.66 20.89 -1.40
CA TRP A 94 4.86 20.46 -0.25
C TRP A 94 4.12 19.14 -0.52
N MET A 95 3.60 18.94 -1.74
CA MET A 95 2.91 17.72 -2.14
C MET A 95 3.90 16.57 -2.33
N THR A 96 5.04 16.85 -2.96
CA THR A 96 6.16 15.93 -3.10
C THR A 96 6.61 15.43 -1.72
N ALA A 97 6.85 16.35 -0.77
CA ALA A 97 7.24 16.02 0.58
C ALA A 97 6.17 15.19 1.32
N ALA A 98 4.89 15.53 1.16
CA ALA A 98 3.78 14.76 1.75
C ALA A 98 3.75 13.31 1.22
N ILE A 99 3.80 13.13 -0.10
CA ILE A 99 3.84 11.80 -0.75
C ILE A 99 5.00 10.97 -0.20
N ILE A 100 6.21 11.53 -0.22
CA ILE A 100 7.42 10.79 0.18
C ILE A 100 7.41 10.49 1.68
N ARG A 101 6.91 11.40 2.51
CA ARG A 101 6.75 11.18 3.95
C ARG A 101 5.80 10.03 4.26
N ASP A 102 4.61 10.04 3.65
CA ASP A 102 3.59 9.03 3.90
C ASP A 102 4.02 7.65 3.39
N VAL A 103 4.62 7.57 2.20
CA VAL A 103 5.18 6.32 1.67
C VAL A 103 6.35 5.84 2.52
N SER A 104 7.21 6.74 3.01
CA SER A 104 8.29 6.39 3.95
C SER A 104 7.72 5.82 5.25
N ASN A 105 6.67 6.42 5.81
CA ASN A 105 5.99 5.90 6.99
C ASN A 105 5.40 4.50 6.74
N ALA A 106 4.86 4.26 5.54
CA ALA A 106 4.41 2.93 5.13
C ALA A 106 5.56 1.91 5.09
N LEU A 107 6.71 2.29 4.53
CA LEU A 107 7.90 1.44 4.50
C LEU A 107 8.47 1.18 5.89
N ILE A 108 8.47 2.17 6.80
CA ILE A 108 8.84 1.96 8.21
C ILE A 108 7.94 0.90 8.86
N GLN A 109 6.63 0.94 8.59
CA GLN A 109 5.67 -0.07 9.08
C GLN A 109 5.97 -1.46 8.50
N LEU A 110 6.27 -1.58 7.20
CA LEU A 110 6.60 -2.86 6.58
C LEU A 110 7.95 -3.41 7.05
N HIS A 111 8.99 -2.57 7.08
CA HIS A 111 10.36 -2.96 7.41
C HIS A 111 10.51 -3.36 8.88
N SER A 112 9.77 -2.73 9.79
CA SER A 112 9.71 -3.14 11.21
C SER A 112 9.10 -4.54 11.38
N ASN A 113 8.25 -4.97 10.44
CA ASN A 113 7.66 -6.30 10.37
C ASN A 113 8.47 -7.26 9.48
N GLN A 114 9.70 -6.90 9.10
CA GLN A 114 10.56 -7.68 8.21
C GLN A 114 9.91 -7.96 6.85
N ILE A 115 9.17 -7.01 6.30
CA ILE A 115 8.56 -7.10 4.97
C ILE A 115 9.19 -6.06 4.05
N VAL A 116 9.61 -6.49 2.87
CA VAL A 116 9.95 -5.63 1.73
C VAL A 116 8.69 -5.43 0.90
N HIS A 117 8.42 -4.20 0.45
CA HIS A 117 7.31 -3.91 -0.45
C HIS A 117 7.57 -4.48 -1.86
N GLY A 118 8.77 -4.24 -2.39
CA GLY A 118 9.30 -4.81 -3.64
C GLY A 118 8.85 -4.12 -4.92
N ALA A 119 7.86 -3.22 -4.85
CA ALA A 119 7.37 -2.45 -6.01
C ALA A 119 6.86 -1.05 -5.62
N VAL A 120 7.72 -0.24 -5.00
CA VAL A 120 7.42 1.15 -4.66
C VAL A 120 7.45 2.01 -5.92
N THR A 121 6.36 1.99 -6.70
CA THR A 121 6.21 2.75 -7.93
C THR A 121 5.02 3.71 -7.85
N ILE A 122 4.94 4.69 -8.76
CA ILE A 122 3.85 5.66 -8.81
C ILE A 122 2.47 5.02 -8.97
N ASP A 123 2.38 3.84 -9.61
CA ASP A 123 1.12 3.09 -9.75
C ASP A 123 0.63 2.44 -8.45
N LYS A 124 1.52 2.34 -7.46
CA LYS A 124 1.21 1.78 -6.13
C LYS A 124 0.98 2.87 -5.10
N VAL A 125 1.22 4.13 -5.41
CA VAL A 125 0.94 5.24 -4.50
C VAL A 125 -0.45 5.79 -4.80
N PHE A 126 -1.28 5.94 -3.76
CA PHE A 126 -2.65 6.39 -3.89
C PHE A 126 -2.95 7.53 -2.93
N LYS A 127 -3.69 8.54 -3.40
CA LYS A 127 -4.35 9.54 -2.56
C LYS A 127 -5.63 8.95 -1.97
N MET A 128 -5.85 9.16 -0.67
CA MET A 128 -7.06 8.71 0.03
C MET A 128 -8.24 9.69 -0.17
N LYS A 129 -9.47 9.17 -0.07
CA LYS A 129 -10.70 9.98 -0.28
C LYS A 129 -10.98 10.97 0.84
N ASP A 130 -10.77 10.55 2.08
CA ASP A 130 -11.29 11.25 3.27
C ASP A 130 -10.27 12.21 3.90
N ASP A 131 -9.00 12.10 3.52
CA ASP A 131 -7.92 12.95 4.00
C ASP A 131 -6.89 13.24 2.90
N PHE A 132 -6.14 14.33 3.07
CA PHE A 132 -4.99 14.62 2.23
C PHE A 132 -3.81 13.77 2.70
N SER A 133 -3.91 12.46 2.48
CA SER A 133 -2.86 11.48 2.78
C SER A 133 -2.59 10.58 1.58
N PHE A 134 -1.38 10.03 1.55
CA PHE A 134 -0.98 9.05 0.57
C PHE A 134 -0.75 7.69 1.22
N CYS A 135 -1.12 6.63 0.52
CA CYS A 135 -0.86 5.26 0.95
C CYS A 135 -0.17 4.49 -0.17
N ILE A 136 0.51 3.40 0.22
CA ILE A 136 1.07 2.44 -0.74
C ILE A 136 0.23 1.17 -0.80
N LEU A 137 -0.16 0.77 -2.00
CA LEU A 137 -0.87 -0.46 -2.30
C LEU A 137 0.12 -1.63 -2.33
N THR A 138 0.09 -2.42 -1.25
CA THR A 138 0.92 -3.61 -1.08
C THR A 138 0.19 -4.86 -1.57
N SER A 139 0.86 -5.66 -2.37
CA SER A 139 0.34 -6.92 -2.91
C SER A 139 1.39 -8.04 -2.80
N ARG A 140 0.96 -9.30 -2.76
CA ARG A 140 1.89 -10.45 -2.69
C ARG A 140 2.71 -10.69 -3.94
N SER A 141 2.31 -10.16 -5.09
CA SER A 141 3.08 -10.29 -6.32
C SER A 141 4.46 -9.66 -6.21
N HIS A 142 4.65 -8.74 -5.25
CA HIS A 142 5.91 -8.03 -5.05
C HIS A 142 6.42 -8.11 -3.59
N ALA A 143 5.49 -8.09 -2.61
CA ALA A 143 5.85 -8.06 -1.21
C ALA A 143 6.39 -9.41 -0.72
N ARG A 144 7.49 -9.37 0.02
CA ARG A 144 8.19 -10.57 0.52
C ARG A 144 8.78 -10.36 1.89
N LYS A 145 9.05 -11.47 2.59
CA LYS A 145 9.79 -11.41 3.86
C LYS A 145 11.23 -11.01 3.57
N MET A 146 11.78 -10.09 4.37
CA MET A 146 13.18 -9.70 4.33
C MET A 146 14.07 -10.91 4.58
N ASN A 147 15.17 -10.97 3.83
CA ASN A 147 16.23 -11.93 4.12
C ASN A 147 17.05 -11.39 5.30
N ALA A 148 17.07 -12.11 6.43
CA ALA A 148 17.79 -11.71 7.64
C ALA A 148 19.29 -11.47 7.39
N HIS A 149 19.90 -12.23 6.47
CA HIS A 149 21.31 -12.11 6.11
C HIS A 149 21.60 -10.95 5.13
N LYS A 150 20.56 -10.38 4.52
CA LYS A 150 20.63 -9.30 3.53
C LYS A 150 19.65 -8.19 3.88
N LEU A 151 19.54 -7.86 5.16
CA LEU A 151 18.52 -6.94 5.67
C LEU A 151 18.65 -5.54 5.04
N MET A 152 19.87 -5.00 4.98
CA MET A 152 20.11 -3.67 4.41
C MET A 152 19.86 -3.65 2.90
N GLU A 153 20.30 -4.67 2.17
CA GLU A 153 20.04 -4.82 0.73
C GLU A 153 18.54 -4.92 0.43
N SER A 154 17.81 -5.68 1.26
CA SER A 154 16.35 -5.83 1.15
C SER A 154 15.63 -4.48 1.33
N ARG A 155 16.12 -3.61 2.23
CA ARG A 155 15.57 -2.27 2.46
C ARG A 155 15.96 -1.29 1.36
N ALA A 156 17.21 -1.39 0.89
CA ALA A 156 17.75 -0.52 -0.15
C ALA A 156 16.95 -0.63 -1.46
N GLU A 157 16.35 -1.79 -1.75
CA GLU A 157 15.45 -1.95 -2.89
C GLU A 157 14.24 -1.01 -2.81
N ASP A 158 13.46 -1.05 -1.72
CA ASP A 158 12.31 -0.17 -1.54
C ASP A 158 12.71 1.32 -1.52
N ILE A 159 13.87 1.63 -0.93
CA ILE A 159 14.38 3.00 -0.83
C ILE A 159 14.80 3.54 -2.20
N SER A 160 15.50 2.73 -2.99
CA SER A 160 15.88 3.11 -4.36
C SER A 160 14.64 3.35 -5.22
N GLN A 161 13.66 2.48 -5.13
CA GLN A 161 12.37 2.64 -5.81
C GLN A 161 11.63 3.93 -5.35
N LEU A 162 11.61 4.21 -4.05
CA LEU A 162 11.08 5.48 -3.52
C LEU A 162 11.88 6.70 -4.01
N GLY A 163 13.20 6.57 -4.20
CA GLY A 163 14.04 7.61 -4.78
C GLY A 163 13.62 7.96 -6.20
N ASN A 164 13.25 6.97 -7.01
CA ASN A 164 12.69 7.20 -8.33
C ASN A 164 11.31 7.88 -8.27
N VAL A 165 10.46 7.53 -7.30
CA VAL A 165 9.19 8.25 -7.07
C VAL A 165 9.45 9.72 -6.71
N LEU A 166 10.41 10.00 -5.81
CA LEU A 166 10.80 11.37 -5.45
C LEU A 166 11.30 12.13 -6.67
N PHE A 167 12.19 11.54 -7.46
CA PHE A 167 12.70 12.15 -8.69
C PHE A 167 11.58 12.47 -9.68
N ARG A 168 10.62 11.55 -9.86
CA ARG A 168 9.46 11.75 -10.72
C ARG A 168 8.57 12.89 -10.23
N CYS A 169 8.32 13.01 -8.92
CA CYS A 169 7.59 14.15 -8.33
C CYS A 169 8.30 15.49 -8.53
N LEU A 170 9.63 15.49 -8.44
CA LEU A 170 10.43 16.71 -8.61
C LEU A 170 10.55 17.17 -10.06
N THR A 171 10.56 16.25 -11.02
CA THR A 171 10.94 16.55 -12.40
C THR A 171 9.83 16.34 -13.41
N GLY A 172 8.85 15.48 -13.11
CA GLY A 172 7.89 14.98 -14.07
C GLY A 172 8.44 13.89 -15.01
N TYR A 173 9.70 13.47 -14.85
CA TYR A 173 10.37 12.46 -15.68
C TYR A 173 10.78 11.23 -14.88
N GLU A 174 10.88 10.08 -15.54
CA GLU A 174 11.50 8.92 -14.90
C GLU A 174 13.02 9.16 -14.80
N PHE A 175 13.65 8.58 -13.78
CA PHE A 175 15.09 8.70 -13.65
C PHE A 175 15.80 8.13 -14.89
N GLY A 176 16.65 8.95 -15.53
CA GLY A 176 17.37 8.59 -16.76
C GLY A 176 16.58 8.78 -18.07
N SER A 177 15.30 9.17 -18.02
CA SER A 177 14.46 9.31 -19.23
C SER A 177 14.37 10.75 -19.78
N GLY A 178 15.00 11.74 -19.12
CA GLY A 178 14.91 13.15 -19.51
C GLY A 178 15.96 14.03 -18.84
N ASN A 179 16.24 15.19 -19.44
CA ASN A 179 17.14 16.17 -18.86
C ASN A 179 16.34 17.28 -18.13
N PRO A 180 16.33 17.30 -16.78
CA PRO A 180 15.59 18.31 -16.02
C PRO A 180 16.14 19.74 -16.23
N ALA A 181 17.36 19.90 -16.78
CA ALA A 181 18.01 21.20 -16.99
C ALA A 181 17.31 22.12 -18.01
N GLY A 182 16.34 21.61 -18.79
CA GLY A 182 15.53 22.41 -19.73
C GLY A 182 14.10 22.72 -19.25
N SER A 183 13.78 22.37 -18.01
CA SER A 183 12.45 22.58 -17.44
C SER A 183 12.17 24.06 -17.16
N PRO A 184 10.99 24.60 -17.50
CA PRO A 184 10.61 25.98 -17.13
C PRO A 184 10.28 26.10 -15.62
N PHE A 185 10.33 25.00 -14.86
CA PHE A 185 10.01 24.96 -13.44
C PHE A 185 11.29 25.02 -12.60
N THR A 186 11.22 25.74 -11.49
CA THR A 186 12.26 25.67 -10.45
C THR A 186 12.17 24.32 -9.75
N ILE A 187 13.25 23.55 -9.80
CA ILE A 187 13.37 22.22 -9.18
C ILE A 187 14.28 22.31 -7.96
N SER A 188 13.86 21.75 -6.83
CA SER A 188 14.66 21.73 -5.60
C SER A 188 15.93 20.89 -5.79
N SER A 189 17.10 21.53 -5.72
CA SER A 189 18.40 20.86 -5.75
C SER A 189 18.55 19.84 -4.62
N ASP A 190 18.09 20.20 -3.42
CA ASP A 190 18.18 19.34 -2.24
C ASP A 190 17.32 18.08 -2.39
N GLY A 191 16.13 18.23 -2.99
CA GLY A 191 15.26 17.11 -3.34
C GLY A 191 15.91 16.17 -4.36
N ILE A 192 16.57 16.71 -5.40
CA ILE A 192 17.25 15.92 -6.44
C ILE A 192 18.44 15.16 -5.84
N ILE A 193 19.28 15.83 -5.06
CA ILE A 193 20.42 15.21 -4.39
C ILE A 193 19.96 14.08 -3.47
N LEU A 194 18.86 14.28 -2.72
CA LEU A 194 18.27 13.22 -1.90
C LEU A 194 17.82 12.02 -2.75
N ALA A 195 17.09 12.26 -3.86
CA ALA A 195 16.61 11.22 -4.74
C ALA A 195 17.77 10.39 -5.33
N GLU A 196 18.81 11.05 -5.85
CA GLU A 196 20.00 10.42 -6.39
C GLU A 196 20.74 9.61 -5.33
N LYS A 197 20.85 10.15 -4.10
CA LYS A 197 21.45 9.44 -2.97
C LYS A 197 20.66 8.16 -2.63
N MET A 198 19.33 8.23 -2.58
CA MET A 198 18.46 7.06 -2.33
C MET A 198 18.63 5.96 -3.39
N MET A 199 18.85 6.34 -4.66
CA MET A 199 19.04 5.41 -5.78
C MET A 199 20.48 4.88 -5.90
N ALA A 200 21.43 5.39 -5.12
CA ALA A 200 22.82 4.98 -5.20
C ALA A 200 23.01 3.52 -4.72
N ARG A 201 23.85 2.76 -5.44
CA ARG A 201 24.16 1.34 -5.12
C ARG A 201 24.67 1.08 -3.69
N LYS A 202 25.19 2.11 -3.02
CA LYS A 202 25.77 2.03 -1.67
C LYS A 202 24.89 2.68 -0.59
N PHE A 203 23.61 2.96 -0.87
CA PHE A 203 22.74 3.53 0.14
C PHE A 203 22.52 2.54 1.28
N SER A 204 22.94 2.91 2.49
CA SER A 204 22.89 2.07 3.69
C SER A 204 22.03 2.66 4.80
N GLU A 205 21.44 3.85 4.59
CA GLU A 205 20.63 4.51 5.61
C GLU A 205 19.24 3.87 5.70
N PRO A 206 18.61 3.87 6.88
CA PRO A 206 17.25 3.40 7.03
C PRO A 206 16.24 4.44 6.50
N VAL A 207 14.98 4.03 6.29
CA VAL A 207 13.91 4.92 5.79
C VAL A 207 13.71 6.15 6.68
N GLN A 208 13.98 6.06 7.99
CA GLN A 208 13.92 7.19 8.93
C GLN A 208 14.84 8.36 8.53
N PHE A 209 15.97 8.08 7.88
CA PHE A 209 16.86 9.13 7.35
C PHE A 209 16.13 10.02 6.33
N ILE A 210 15.24 9.43 5.53
CA ILE A 210 14.50 10.12 4.47
C ILE A 210 13.45 11.05 5.07
N VAL A 211 12.68 10.56 6.05
CA VAL A 211 11.62 11.34 6.73
C VAL A 211 12.20 12.56 7.44
N ASN A 212 13.41 12.43 8.01
CA ASN A 212 14.09 13.50 8.74
C ASN A 212 14.92 14.42 7.83
N HIS A 213 14.97 14.17 6.52
CA HIS A 213 15.70 15.04 5.61
C HIS A 213 15.03 16.43 5.56
N PRO A 214 15.78 17.54 5.58
CA PRO A 214 15.20 18.90 5.60
C PRO A 214 14.14 19.14 4.52
N PHE A 215 14.42 18.70 3.28
CA PHE A 215 13.45 18.77 2.18
C PHE A 215 12.09 18.09 2.49
N ILE A 216 12.06 17.03 3.29
CA ILE A 216 10.83 16.30 3.65
C ILE A 216 10.19 16.83 4.94
N ALA A 217 11.03 17.16 5.93
CA ALA A 217 10.61 17.59 7.26
C ALA A 217 10.08 19.03 7.29
N ASP A 218 10.71 19.94 6.54
CA ASP A 218 10.41 21.37 6.62
C ASP A 218 9.28 21.80 5.66
N ASN A 219 9.05 21.03 4.59
CA ASN A 219 8.01 21.27 3.60
C ASN A 219 6.63 20.78 4.09
N THR A 220 6.12 21.44 5.13
CA THR A 220 4.83 21.14 5.78
C THR A 220 3.72 22.13 5.43
N LYS A 221 3.97 23.14 4.58
CA LYS A 221 3.01 24.23 4.28
C LYS A 221 2.79 24.47 2.78
N THR A 222 1.54 24.82 2.47
CA THR A 222 0.86 24.92 1.17
C THR A 222 1.27 26.07 0.23
N SER A 223 2.37 26.77 0.47
CA SER A 223 2.69 28.00 -0.27
C SER A 223 4.01 27.94 -1.03
N THR A 224 4.08 27.09 -2.04
CA THR A 224 5.10 27.22 -3.11
C THR A 224 4.46 26.86 -4.45
N ALA A 225 4.21 27.89 -5.26
CA ALA A 225 3.98 27.71 -6.69
C ALA A 225 5.34 27.62 -7.39
N ARG A 226 5.58 26.58 -8.19
CA ARG A 226 6.87 26.32 -8.88
C ARG A 226 7.08 27.15 -10.16
N PHE A 227 6.43 28.32 -10.29
CA PHE A 227 6.52 29.13 -11.49
C PHE A 227 7.87 29.86 -11.63
N LEU A 228 8.22 30.11 -12.90
CA LEU A 228 9.47 30.70 -13.42
C LEU A 228 10.07 31.82 -12.55
N ASN A 229 11.39 31.73 -12.37
CA ASN A 229 12.23 32.89 -12.11
C ASN A 229 12.23 33.77 -13.38
N LEU A 230 11.38 34.80 -13.41
CA LEU A 230 11.29 35.76 -14.52
C LEU A 230 12.49 36.72 -14.60
N ASN A 231 13.52 36.54 -13.76
CA ASN A 231 14.71 37.37 -13.73
C ASN A 231 15.94 36.61 -14.24
N SER A 232 16.06 36.50 -15.56
CA SER A 232 17.36 36.27 -16.22
C SER A 232 17.52 37.25 -17.37
N HIS A 233 17.77 38.51 -17.00
CA HIS A 233 18.40 39.53 -17.84
C HIS A 233 19.67 40.01 -17.15
#